data_AF-A0A6N2JVF5-F1
#
_entry.id   AF-A0A6N2JVF5-F1
#
_cell.length_a   1.000
_cell.length_b   1.000
_cell.length_c   1.000
_cell.angle_alpha   90.00
_cell.angle_beta   90.00
_cell.angle_gamma   90.00
#
_symmetry.space_group_name_H-M   'P 1'
#
loop_
_entity.id
_entity.type
_entity.pdbx_description
1 polymer ?
#
loop_
_entity_poly.entity_id
_entity_poly.type
_entity_poly.pdbx_seq_one_letter_code
_entity_poly.pdbx_strand_id
1 'polypeptide(L)'
;MGNFIGWLGALLLIFLAGFGLTQWLNLPFGNFIDWVIGASIFVWLIIIVTVPWNVYFQSKAVLNQAEISKDKGIAVDENQLPYVRSLAQKSLGLAIGLHVISAIALYVLASSGIGTIGYVGAIAALLLTILRPAISAYEYIAQRLRLISQQIDYPREDVMELRQRFANLEESVRQINEQLSTENPYSWVTKYEQFANEMRKDLSRLGANVEDLRATNALDHDRLARESRQAIAQLSADSQFLEQVREIIRFFKSA
;
A
#
# COMPACT_ATOMS: atom_id res chain seq x y z
N MET A 1 27.52 3.33 19.05
CA MET A 1 28.66 3.24 20.00
C MET A 1 28.22 3.03 21.45
N GLY A 2 27.14 3.66 21.94
CA GLY A 2 26.68 3.53 23.34
C GLY A 2 26.52 2.08 23.85
N ASN A 3 25.97 1.18 23.03
CA ASN A 3 25.77 -0.23 23.43
C ASN A 3 27.10 -0.99 23.59
N PHE A 4 28.14 -0.66 22.82
CA PHE A 4 29.43 -1.33 22.89
C PHE A 4 30.22 -0.90 24.14
N ILE A 5 30.19 0.39 24.47
CA ILE A 5 30.80 0.93 25.69
C ILE A 5 30.10 0.40 26.95
N GLY A 6 28.76 0.33 26.93
CA GLY A 6 28.00 -0.29 28.03
C GLY A 6 28.32 -1.77 28.21
N TRP A 7 28.48 -2.50 27.10
CA TRP A 7 28.87 -3.91 27.14
C TRP A 7 30.30 -4.12 27.64
N LEU A 8 31.26 -3.28 27.23
CA LEU A 8 32.62 -3.28 27.77
C LEU A 8 32.64 -2.99 29.28
N GLY A 9 31.83 -2.04 29.76
CA GLY A 9 31.67 -1.74 31.18
C GLY A 9 31.12 -2.94 31.96
N ALA A 10 30.09 -3.62 31.45
CA ALA A 10 29.55 -4.82 32.06
C ALA A 10 30.58 -5.97 32.11
N LEU A 11 31.35 -6.16 31.03
CA LEU A 11 32.44 -7.12 30.99
C LEU A 11 33.51 -6.82 32.03
N LEU A 12 33.92 -5.57 32.14
CA LEU A 12 34.89 -5.13 33.14
C LEU A 12 34.40 -5.45 34.56
N LEU A 13 33.13 -5.16 34.86
CA LEU A 13 32.52 -5.50 36.15
C LEU A 13 32.52 -7.01 36.42
N ILE A 14 32.20 -7.84 35.41
CA ILE A 14 32.24 -9.31 35.54
C ILE A 14 33.65 -9.80 35.81
N PHE A 15 34.65 -9.29 35.10
CA PHE A 15 36.06 -9.65 35.31
C PHE A 15 36.55 -9.23 36.71
N LEU A 16 36.19 -8.03 37.18
CA LEU A 16 36.52 -7.56 38.54
C LEU A 16 35.81 -8.38 39.63
N ALA A 17 34.54 -8.71 39.43
CA ALA A 17 33.79 -9.55 40.37
C ALA A 17 34.37 -10.98 40.42
N GLY A 18 34.72 -11.56 39.26
CA GLY A 18 35.38 -12.85 39.16
C GLY A 18 36.75 -12.87 39.86
N PHE A 19 37.56 -11.82 39.65
CA PHE A 19 38.83 -11.66 40.36
C PHE A 19 38.62 -11.56 41.87
N GLY A 20 37.70 -10.69 42.33
CA GLY A 20 37.39 -10.54 43.74
C GLY A 20 36.94 -11.86 44.39
N LEU A 21 36.14 -12.66 43.68
CA LEU A 21 35.69 -13.96 44.14
C LEU A 21 36.83 -14.98 44.25
N THR A 22 37.74 -15.03 43.27
CA THR A 22 38.88 -15.96 43.32
C THR A 22 39.86 -15.61 44.45
N GLN A 23 40.09 -14.32 44.70
CA GLN A 23 40.88 -13.86 45.86
C GLN A 23 40.18 -14.20 47.18
N TRP A 24 38.87 -13.98 47.28
CA TRP A 24 38.11 -14.33 48.48
C TRP A 24 38.15 -15.83 48.81
N LEU A 25 38.12 -16.68 47.79
CA LEU A 25 38.17 -18.14 47.92
C LEU A 25 39.61 -18.70 47.98
N ASN A 26 40.65 -17.85 47.96
CA ASN A 26 42.07 -18.23 47.94
C ASN A 26 42.43 -19.24 46.83
N LEU A 27 41.81 -19.10 45.66
CA LEU A 27 42.05 -20.01 44.54
C LEU A 27 43.32 -19.59 43.78
N PRO A 28 44.20 -20.53 43.37
CA PRO A 28 45.47 -20.21 42.72
C PRO A 28 45.31 -19.88 41.21
N PHE A 29 44.40 -18.95 40.86
CA PHE A 29 44.09 -18.57 39.47
C PHE A 29 44.88 -17.35 38.98
N GLY A 30 46.17 -17.29 39.30
CA GLY A 30 47.06 -16.22 38.85
C GLY A 30 46.90 -14.89 39.61
N ASN A 31 47.76 -13.94 39.28
CA ASN A 31 47.77 -12.60 39.89
C ASN A 31 46.88 -11.62 39.10
N PHE A 32 46.77 -10.37 39.54
CA PHE A 32 45.97 -9.35 38.86
C PHE A 32 46.40 -9.11 37.41
N ILE A 33 47.69 -9.21 37.10
CA ILE A 33 48.22 -9.03 35.74
C ILE A 33 47.73 -10.15 34.82
N ASP A 34 47.68 -11.39 35.29
CA ASP A 34 47.16 -12.53 34.52
C ASP A 34 45.68 -12.33 34.14
N TRP A 35 44.89 -11.72 35.04
CA TRP A 35 43.49 -11.38 34.76
C TRP A 35 43.33 -10.25 33.74
N VAL A 36 44.16 -9.22 33.83
CA VAL A 36 44.17 -8.12 32.83
C VAL A 36 44.57 -8.64 31.45
N ILE A 37 45.58 -9.53 31.39
CA ILE A 37 46.00 -10.20 30.15
C ILE A 37 44.85 -11.06 29.61
N GLY A 38 44.21 -11.88 30.46
CA GLY A 38 43.08 -12.71 30.09
C GLY A 38 41.89 -11.90 29.55
N ALA A 39 41.54 -10.79 30.21
CA ALA A 39 40.49 -9.89 29.74
C ALA A 39 40.83 -9.23 28.40
N SER A 40 42.09 -8.81 28.22
CA SER A 40 42.57 -8.21 26.97
C SER A 40 42.52 -9.21 25.81
N ILE A 41 42.97 -10.45 26.04
CA ILE A 41 42.88 -11.55 25.07
C ILE A 41 41.42 -11.82 24.74
N PHE A 42 40.54 -11.86 25.74
CA PHE A 42 39.11 -12.12 25.53
C PHE A 42 38.47 -11.05 24.62
N VAL A 43 38.67 -9.77 24.92
CA VAL A 43 38.16 -8.67 24.09
C VAL A 43 38.75 -8.70 22.68
N TRP A 44 40.05 -8.97 22.56
CA TRP A 44 40.74 -9.11 21.28
C TRP A 44 40.14 -10.22 20.41
N LEU A 45 39.91 -11.40 21.01
CA LEU A 45 39.29 -12.54 20.32
C LEU A 45 37.88 -12.19 19.84
N ILE A 46 37.06 -11.52 20.66
CA ILE A 46 35.72 -11.08 20.24
C ILE A 46 35.78 -10.19 19.01
N ILE A 47 36.72 -9.24 18.96
CA ILE A 47 36.86 -8.31 17.84
C ILE A 47 37.24 -9.08 16.56
N ILE A 48 38.27 -9.91 16.63
CA ILE A 48 38.76 -10.72 15.49
C ILE A 48 37.70 -11.70 14.99
N VAL A 49 36.91 -12.23 15.91
CA VAL A 49 35.87 -13.20 15.61
C VAL A 49 34.64 -12.51 15.00
N THR A 50 34.32 -11.29 15.43
CA THR A 50 33.08 -10.63 15.00
C THR A 50 33.25 -9.83 13.72
N VAL A 51 34.24 -8.93 13.66
CA VAL A 51 34.32 -7.93 12.60
C VAL A 51 34.60 -8.54 11.21
N PRO A 52 35.67 -9.34 11.03
CA PRO A 52 36.04 -9.87 9.72
C PRO A 52 34.99 -10.83 9.15
N TRP A 53 34.46 -11.72 9.99
CA TRP A 53 33.43 -12.67 9.58
C TRP A 53 32.11 -11.98 9.22
N ASN A 54 31.70 -10.95 9.97
CA ASN A 54 30.51 -10.18 9.64
C ASN A 54 30.66 -9.48 8.29
N VAL A 55 31.79 -8.83 8.03
CA VAL A 55 32.06 -8.19 6.73
C VAL A 55 32.07 -9.21 5.59
N TYR A 56 32.65 -10.40 5.80
CA TYR A 56 32.68 -11.47 4.81
C TYR A 56 31.26 -11.93 4.40
N PHE A 57 30.44 -12.32 5.38
CA PHE A 57 29.11 -12.84 5.12
C PHE A 57 28.14 -11.76 4.63
N GLN A 58 28.24 -10.52 5.13
CA GLN A 58 27.47 -9.40 4.60
C GLN A 58 27.82 -9.12 3.13
N SER A 59 29.11 -9.12 2.79
CA SER A 59 29.54 -8.93 1.40
C SER A 59 29.01 -10.05 0.49
N LYS A 60 29.03 -11.30 0.95
CA LYS A 60 28.44 -12.44 0.22
C LYS A 60 26.92 -12.32 0.05
N ALA A 61 26.20 -11.85 1.07
CA ALA A 61 24.77 -11.59 0.99
C ALA A 61 24.44 -10.52 -0.05
N VAL A 62 25.20 -9.41 -0.07
CA VAL A 62 25.02 -8.34 -1.07
C VAL A 62 25.26 -8.86 -2.48
N LEU A 63 26.31 -9.68 -2.70
CA LEU A 63 26.58 -10.27 -4.02
C LEU A 63 25.45 -11.21 -4.48
N ASN A 64 24.93 -12.04 -3.59
CA ASN A 64 23.81 -12.93 -3.91
C ASN A 64 22.53 -12.15 -4.21
N GLN A 65 22.27 -11.07 -3.47
CA GLN A 65 21.13 -10.22 -3.71
C GLN A 65 21.25 -9.46 -5.03
N ALA A 66 22.45 -9.02 -5.41
CA ALA A 66 22.72 -8.43 -6.71
C ALA A 66 22.46 -9.41 -7.87
N GLU A 67 22.87 -10.67 -7.73
CA GLU A 67 22.60 -11.74 -8.69
C GLU A 67 21.09 -11.99 -8.84
N ILE A 68 20.37 -12.15 -7.73
CA ILE A 68 18.90 -12.29 -7.74
C ILE A 68 18.22 -11.08 -8.39
N SER A 69 18.68 -9.86 -8.10
CA SER A 69 18.15 -8.64 -8.70
C SER A 69 18.38 -8.60 -10.21
N LYS A 70 19.56 -9.03 -10.66
CA LYS A 70 19.92 -9.11 -12.09
C LYS A 70 19.07 -10.12 -12.84
N ASP A 71 18.89 -11.32 -12.28
CA ASP A 71 18.01 -12.36 -12.85
C ASP A 71 16.56 -11.88 -12.96
N LYS A 72 16.16 -10.92 -12.11
CA LYS A 72 14.83 -10.31 -12.06
C LYS A 72 14.73 -8.98 -12.81
N GLY A 73 15.74 -8.59 -13.58
CA GLY A 73 15.74 -7.36 -14.39
C GLY A 73 15.73 -6.05 -13.56
N ILE A 74 16.09 -6.10 -12.28
CA ILE A 74 16.20 -4.93 -11.42
C ILE A 74 17.56 -4.27 -11.67
N ALA A 75 17.58 -2.95 -11.84
CA ALA A 75 18.82 -2.20 -12.04
C ALA A 75 19.75 -2.34 -10.82
N VAL A 76 20.97 -2.81 -11.05
CA VAL A 76 22.05 -2.92 -10.07
C VAL A 76 23.23 -2.11 -10.59
N ASP A 77 23.90 -1.36 -9.71
CA ASP A 77 25.14 -0.68 -10.06
C ASP A 77 26.30 -1.68 -10.17
N GLU A 78 26.54 -2.16 -11.39
CA GLU A 78 27.60 -3.11 -11.73
C GLU A 78 29.00 -2.59 -11.36
N ASN A 79 29.21 -1.27 -11.24
CA ASN A 79 30.51 -0.71 -10.88
C ASN A 79 30.88 -0.97 -9.41
N GLN A 80 29.89 -1.24 -8.54
CA GLN A 80 30.13 -1.49 -7.11
C GLN A 80 30.40 -2.98 -6.80
N LEU A 81 29.98 -3.91 -7.67
CA LEU A 81 30.14 -5.35 -7.43
C LEU A 81 31.60 -5.81 -7.35
N PRO A 82 32.55 -5.30 -8.15
CA PRO A 82 33.97 -5.63 -8.00
C PRO A 82 34.53 -5.26 -6.63
N TYR A 83 34.12 -4.11 -6.08
CA TYR A 83 34.53 -3.68 -4.75
C TYR A 83 34.02 -4.64 -3.67
N VAL A 84 32.72 -4.98 -3.70
CA VAL A 84 32.11 -5.91 -2.73
C VAL A 84 32.75 -7.29 -2.82
N ARG A 85 33.09 -7.76 -4.03
CA ARG A 85 33.80 -9.04 -4.24
C ARG A 85 35.21 -9.02 -3.64
N SER A 86 35.96 -7.93 -3.86
CA SER A 86 37.28 -7.75 -3.25
C SER A 86 37.18 -7.69 -1.72
N LEU A 87 36.19 -7.00 -1.19
CA LEU A 87 35.94 -6.89 0.25
C LEU A 87 35.65 -8.25 0.89
N ALA A 88 34.84 -9.10 0.23
CA ALA A 88 34.60 -10.47 0.67
C ALA A 88 35.91 -11.29 0.72
N GLN A 89 36.73 -11.25 -0.33
CA GLN A 89 37.98 -12.03 -0.36
C GLN A 89 38.99 -11.54 0.70
N LYS A 90 39.15 -10.23 0.83
CA LYS A 90 40.06 -9.62 1.81
C LYS A 90 39.62 -9.88 3.25
N SER A 91 38.31 -9.77 3.53
CA SER A 91 37.77 -10.05 4.87
C SER A 91 37.92 -11.51 5.28
N LEU A 92 37.77 -12.46 4.35
CA LEU A 92 38.06 -13.87 4.60
C LEU A 92 39.54 -14.10 4.94
N GLY A 93 40.45 -13.54 4.12
CA GLY A 93 41.88 -13.63 4.38
C GLY A 93 42.27 -13.01 5.71
N LEU A 94 41.70 -11.86 6.04
CA LEU A 94 41.92 -11.16 7.31
C LEU A 94 41.35 -11.94 8.50
N ALA A 95 40.17 -12.55 8.36
CA ALA A 95 39.59 -13.43 9.38
C ALA A 95 40.54 -14.59 9.69
N ILE A 96 40.89 -15.39 8.67
CA ILE A 96 41.74 -16.56 8.86
C ILE A 96 43.13 -16.15 9.38
N GLY A 97 43.73 -15.13 8.77
CA GLY A 97 45.05 -14.63 9.15
C GLY A 97 45.11 -14.16 10.60
N LEU A 98 44.13 -13.37 11.06
CA LEU A 98 44.09 -12.89 12.44
C LEU A 98 43.91 -14.02 13.46
N HIS A 99 43.14 -15.07 13.15
CA HIS A 99 43.00 -16.22 14.05
C HIS A 99 44.30 -17.04 14.11
N VAL A 100 44.95 -17.30 12.96
CA VAL A 100 46.23 -18.02 12.93
C VAL A 100 47.32 -17.26 13.69
N ILE A 101 47.46 -15.96 13.43
CA ILE A 101 48.44 -15.11 14.13
C ILE A 101 48.13 -15.06 15.62
N SER A 102 46.86 -14.91 16.00
CA SER A 102 46.46 -14.90 17.42
C SER A 102 46.71 -16.25 18.09
N ALA A 103 46.44 -17.36 17.43
CA ALA A 103 46.72 -18.69 17.96
C ALA A 103 48.23 -18.90 18.20
N ILE A 104 49.08 -18.48 17.26
CA ILE A 104 50.54 -18.53 17.41
C ILE A 104 50.99 -17.63 18.57
N ALA A 105 50.51 -16.38 18.61
CA ALA A 105 50.87 -15.42 19.65
C ALA A 105 50.48 -15.93 21.05
N LEU A 106 49.27 -16.47 21.19
CA LEU A 106 48.79 -17.04 22.45
C LEU A 106 49.56 -18.30 22.86
N TYR A 107 49.96 -19.14 21.89
CA TYR A 107 50.80 -20.30 22.16
C TYR A 107 52.18 -19.90 22.69
N VAL A 108 52.83 -18.91 22.06
CA VAL A 108 54.12 -18.36 22.52
C VAL A 108 53.98 -17.70 23.89
N LEU A 109 52.88 -17.00 24.13
CA LEU A 109 52.58 -16.39 25.43
C LEU A 109 52.43 -17.46 26.53
N ALA A 110 51.74 -18.56 26.21
CA ALA A 110 51.55 -19.69 27.13
C ALA A 110 52.88 -20.42 27.42
N SER A 111 53.75 -20.61 26.42
CA SER A 111 55.05 -21.24 26.62
C SER A 111 56.05 -20.37 27.40
N SER A 112 55.80 -19.07 27.52
CA SER A 112 56.61 -18.11 28.27
C SER A 112 56.30 -18.05 29.77
N GLY A 113 55.38 -18.90 30.27
CA GLY A 113 55.11 -19.05 31.70
C GLY A 113 53.99 -18.18 32.28
N ILE A 114 53.19 -17.51 31.45
CA ILE A 114 52.00 -16.75 31.87
C ILE A 114 50.84 -17.72 32.12
N GLY A 115 50.98 -18.53 33.18
CA GLY A 115 49.94 -19.33 33.82
C GLY A 115 49.11 -20.29 32.95
N THR A 116 48.18 -21.00 33.60
CA THR A 116 47.18 -21.87 32.93
C THR A 116 46.18 -21.08 32.07
N ILE A 117 46.08 -19.76 32.29
CA ILE A 117 45.19 -18.84 31.57
C ILE A 117 45.55 -18.73 30.08
N GLY A 118 46.84 -18.79 29.73
CA GLY A 118 47.29 -18.78 28.33
C GLY A 118 46.78 -19.99 27.52
N TYR A 119 46.79 -21.18 28.11
CA TYR A 119 46.28 -22.40 27.47
C TYR A 119 44.77 -22.37 27.25
N VAL A 120 44.01 -21.89 28.23
CA VAL A 120 42.55 -21.71 28.10
C VAL A 120 42.22 -20.66 27.04
N GLY A 121 42.96 -19.55 27.00
CA GLY A 121 42.83 -18.52 25.97
C GLY A 121 43.12 -19.03 24.56
N ALA A 122 44.16 -19.86 24.39
CA ALA A 122 44.50 -20.48 23.11
C ALA A 122 43.43 -21.47 22.63
N ILE A 123 42.89 -22.32 23.53
CA ILE A 123 41.77 -23.23 23.21
C ILE A 123 40.53 -22.41 22.83
N ALA A 124 40.21 -21.35 23.58
CA ALA A 124 39.09 -20.48 23.28
C ALA A 124 39.25 -19.80 21.91
N ALA A 125 40.44 -19.33 21.55
CA ALA A 125 40.73 -18.75 20.24
C ALA A 125 40.49 -19.74 19.10
N LEU A 126 40.93 -20.99 19.26
CA LEU A 126 40.70 -22.06 18.28
C LEU A 126 39.21 -22.41 18.15
N LEU A 127 38.50 -22.56 19.27
CA LEU A 127 37.06 -22.84 19.26
C LEU A 127 36.26 -21.71 18.62
N LEU A 128 36.60 -20.45 18.93
CA LEU A 128 35.93 -19.28 18.37
C LEU A 128 36.20 -19.11 16.87
N THR A 129 37.31 -19.64 16.36
CA THR A 129 37.60 -19.71 14.91
C THR A 129 36.53 -20.50 14.16
N ILE A 130 35.87 -21.47 14.80
CA ILE A 130 34.83 -22.31 14.17
C ILE A 130 33.43 -21.82 14.57
N LEU A 131 33.24 -21.47 15.85
CA LEU A 131 31.91 -21.22 16.40
C LEU A 131 31.21 -20.01 15.77
N ARG A 132 31.92 -18.89 15.60
CA ARG A 132 31.30 -17.69 15.03
C ARG A 132 31.01 -17.80 13.54
N PRO A 133 31.90 -18.31 12.68
CA PRO A 133 31.54 -18.55 11.29
C PRO A 133 30.36 -19.51 11.16
N ALA A 134 30.22 -20.51 12.03
CA ALA A 134 29.05 -21.38 12.04
C ALA A 134 27.75 -20.61 12.32
N ILE A 135 27.74 -19.72 13.33
CA ILE A 135 26.58 -18.86 13.64
C ILE A 135 26.29 -17.91 12.48
N SER A 136 27.31 -17.25 11.93
CA SER A 136 27.15 -16.27 10.85
C SER A 136 26.68 -16.95 9.55
N ALA A 137 27.16 -18.17 9.27
CA ALA A 137 26.67 -18.99 8.17
C ALA A 137 25.21 -19.42 8.38
N TYR A 138 24.83 -19.78 9.61
CA TYR A 138 23.43 -20.07 9.94
C TYR A 138 22.53 -18.85 9.73
N GLU A 139 22.94 -17.67 10.22
CA GLU A 139 22.21 -16.41 10.00
C GLU A 139 22.03 -16.10 8.52
N TYR A 140 23.09 -16.28 7.72
CA TYR A 140 23.04 -16.14 6.27
C TYR A 140 22.04 -17.11 5.63
N ILE A 141 22.07 -18.39 6.00
CA ILE A 141 21.14 -19.41 5.49
C ILE A 141 19.70 -19.08 5.91
N ALA A 142 19.49 -18.72 7.17
CA ALA A 142 18.18 -18.39 7.70
C ALA A 142 17.60 -17.14 7.01
N GLN A 143 18.41 -16.11 6.77
CA GLN A 143 17.99 -14.93 6.02
C GLN A 143 17.64 -15.30 4.58
N ARG A 144 18.43 -16.15 3.94
CA ARG A 144 18.14 -16.64 2.58
C ARG A 144 16.84 -17.43 2.52
N LEU A 145 16.60 -18.32 3.48
CA LEU A 145 15.34 -19.07 3.60
C LEU A 145 14.15 -18.14 3.82
N ARG A 146 14.29 -17.09 4.65
CA ARG A 146 13.25 -16.07 4.80
C ARG A 146 12.97 -15.32 3.51
N LEU A 147 13.99 -14.95 2.75
CA LEU A 147 13.84 -14.29 1.45
C LEU A 147 13.15 -15.19 0.42
N ILE A 148 13.39 -16.50 0.46
CA ILE A 148 12.69 -17.48 -0.37
C ILE A 148 11.25 -17.63 0.10
N SER A 149 11.00 -17.79 1.41
CA SER A 149 9.64 -17.85 1.97
C SER A 149 8.82 -16.63 1.61
N GLN A 150 9.36 -15.43 1.75
CA GLN A 150 8.68 -14.19 1.37
C GLN A 150 8.29 -14.15 -0.11
N GLN A 151 9.09 -14.75 -1.00
CA GLN A 151 8.74 -14.86 -2.42
C GLN A 151 7.62 -15.86 -2.68
N ILE A 152 7.50 -16.89 -1.83
CA ILE A 152 6.42 -17.89 -1.89
C ILE A 152 5.13 -17.32 -1.31
N ASP A 153 5.22 -16.62 -0.18
CA ASP A 153 4.06 -16.12 0.58
C ASP A 153 3.43 -14.87 -0.07
N TYR A 154 4.25 -14.03 -0.72
CA TYR A 154 3.80 -12.81 -1.40
C TYR A 154 4.47 -12.66 -2.77
N PRO A 155 3.98 -13.39 -3.79
CA PRO A 155 4.49 -13.25 -5.15
C PRO A 155 4.33 -11.79 -5.61
N ARG A 156 5.39 -11.22 -6.19
CA ARG A 156 5.31 -9.85 -6.73
C ARG A 156 4.34 -9.76 -7.91
N GLU A 157 4.08 -10.88 -8.58
CA GLU A 157 3.06 -11.02 -9.63
C GLU A 157 1.66 -10.72 -9.08
N ASP A 158 1.31 -11.29 -7.92
CA ASP A 158 0.03 -11.02 -7.25
C ASP A 158 -0.10 -9.54 -6.83
N VAL A 159 1.00 -8.92 -6.39
CA VAL A 159 1.04 -7.48 -6.07
C VAL A 159 0.87 -6.62 -7.31
N MET A 160 1.51 -7.00 -8.43
CA MET A 160 1.33 -6.31 -9.71
C MET A 160 -0.08 -6.48 -10.25
N GLU A 161 -0.65 -7.68 -10.14
CA GLU A 161 -2.02 -7.95 -10.50
C GLU A 161 -2.99 -7.13 -9.65
N LEU A 162 -2.77 -7.07 -8.34
CA LEU A 162 -3.56 -6.23 -7.44
C LEU A 162 -3.48 -4.75 -7.82
N ARG A 163 -2.28 -4.25 -8.14
CA ARG A 163 -2.09 -2.86 -8.59
C ARG A 163 -2.85 -2.60 -9.90
N GLN A 164 -2.81 -3.54 -10.85
CA GLN A 164 -3.56 -3.41 -12.09
C GLN A 164 -5.07 -3.45 -11.85
N ARG A 165 -5.56 -4.36 -11.01
CA ARG A 165 -6.96 -4.44 -10.60
C ARG A 165 -7.41 -3.14 -9.92
N PHE A 166 -6.56 -2.56 -9.09
CA PHE A 166 -6.84 -1.28 -8.42
C PHE A 166 -6.88 -0.11 -9.42
N ALA A 167 -5.94 -0.03 -10.35
CA ALA A 167 -5.95 0.99 -11.41
C ALA A 167 -7.22 0.89 -12.29
N ASN A 168 -7.63 -0.33 -12.63
CA ASN A 168 -8.87 -0.56 -13.38
C ASN A 168 -10.11 -0.15 -12.56
N LEU A 169 -10.09 -0.38 -11.25
CA LEU A 169 -11.18 0.03 -10.35
C LEU A 169 -11.26 1.55 -10.24
N GLU A 170 -10.13 2.23 -10.08
CA GLU A 170 -10.05 3.69 -10.03
C GLU A 170 -10.56 4.32 -11.33
N GLU A 171 -10.17 3.76 -12.48
CA GLU A 171 -10.68 4.16 -13.80
C GLU A 171 -12.20 3.98 -13.90
N SER A 172 -12.71 2.83 -13.44
CA SER A 172 -14.15 2.54 -13.46
C SER A 172 -14.93 3.53 -12.58
N VAL A 173 -14.42 3.84 -11.38
CA VAL A 173 -15.01 4.82 -10.48
C VAL A 173 -14.98 6.22 -11.10
N ARG A 174 -13.89 6.60 -11.77
CA ARG A 174 -13.79 7.89 -12.46
C ARG A 174 -14.85 8.01 -13.56
N GLN A 175 -15.01 6.98 -14.39
CA GLN A 175 -16.01 6.96 -15.46
C GLN A 175 -17.44 7.07 -14.92
N ILE A 176 -17.75 6.35 -13.83
CA ILE A 176 -19.06 6.47 -13.16
C ILE A 176 -19.28 7.89 -12.66
N ASN A 177 -18.26 8.49 -12.04
CA ASN A 177 -18.36 9.86 -11.52
C ASN A 177 -18.54 10.88 -12.65
N GLU A 178 -17.86 10.72 -13.78
CA GLU A 178 -18.04 11.57 -14.97
C GLU A 178 -19.46 11.45 -15.55
N GLN A 179 -20.04 10.26 -15.58
CA GLN A 179 -21.41 10.05 -16.05
C GLN A 179 -22.48 10.59 -15.09
N LEU A 180 -22.17 10.65 -13.80
CA LEU A 180 -23.07 11.15 -12.76
C LEU A 180 -22.83 12.61 -12.37
N SER A 181 -21.78 13.25 -12.90
CA SER A 181 -21.44 14.63 -12.58
C SER A 181 -22.46 15.61 -13.16
N THR A 182 -22.96 16.52 -12.32
CA THR A 182 -23.85 17.62 -12.74
C THR A 182 -23.09 18.76 -13.44
N GLU A 183 -21.76 18.78 -13.35
CA GLU A 183 -20.92 19.80 -13.99
C GLU A 183 -20.68 19.53 -15.48
N ASN A 184 -20.80 18.27 -15.91
CA ASN A 184 -20.60 17.89 -17.30
C ASN A 184 -21.93 17.96 -18.09
N PRO A 185 -22.05 18.83 -19.11
CA PRO A 185 -23.27 18.96 -19.90
C PRO A 185 -23.70 17.67 -20.62
N TYR A 186 -22.77 16.76 -20.84
CA TYR A 186 -23.01 15.48 -21.52
C TYR A 186 -23.26 14.32 -20.55
N SER A 187 -23.23 14.55 -19.24
CA SER A 187 -23.51 13.53 -18.24
C SER A 187 -24.94 13.00 -18.35
N TRP A 188 -25.16 11.80 -17.82
CA TRP A 188 -26.48 11.20 -17.82
C TRP A 188 -27.47 12.00 -16.98
N VAL A 189 -27.02 12.53 -15.84
CA VAL A 189 -27.84 13.34 -14.93
C VAL A 189 -28.31 14.62 -15.61
N THR A 190 -27.41 15.35 -16.27
CA THR A 190 -27.77 16.60 -16.96
C THR A 190 -28.72 16.35 -18.14
N LYS A 191 -28.51 15.27 -18.90
CA LYS A 191 -29.44 14.86 -19.98
C LYS A 191 -30.82 14.53 -19.43
N TYR A 192 -30.89 13.83 -18.30
CA TYR A 192 -32.15 13.50 -17.66
C TYR A 192 -32.88 14.76 -17.16
N GLU A 193 -32.17 15.70 -16.54
CA GLU A 193 -32.75 16.99 -16.12
C GLU A 193 -33.26 17.82 -17.30
N GLN A 194 -32.51 17.87 -18.41
CA GLN A 194 -32.94 18.55 -19.63
C GLN A 194 -34.23 17.92 -20.18
N PHE A 195 -34.25 16.60 -20.32
CA PHE A 195 -35.43 15.86 -20.77
C PHE A 195 -36.63 16.09 -19.84
N ALA A 196 -36.44 16.03 -18.52
CA ALA A 196 -37.50 16.29 -17.55
C ALA A 196 -38.06 17.73 -17.66
N ASN A 197 -37.19 18.71 -17.91
CA ASN A 197 -37.60 20.10 -18.12
C ASN A 197 -38.35 20.30 -19.43
N GLU A 198 -37.93 19.66 -20.52
CA GLU A 198 -38.64 19.67 -21.80
C GLU A 198 -40.03 19.04 -21.66
N MET A 199 -40.12 17.86 -21.05
CA MET A 199 -41.39 17.20 -20.75
C MET A 199 -42.33 18.08 -19.91
N ARG A 200 -41.80 18.80 -18.92
CA ARG A 200 -42.60 19.73 -18.10
C ARG A 200 -43.13 20.92 -18.93
N LYS A 201 -42.34 21.43 -19.87
CA LYS A 201 -42.78 22.50 -20.80
C LYS A 201 -43.88 22.00 -21.73
N ASP A 202 -43.71 20.80 -22.29
CA ASP A 202 -44.71 20.20 -23.19
C ASP A 202 -46.02 19.91 -22.47
N LEU A 203 -45.97 19.39 -21.24
CA LEU A 203 -47.16 19.21 -20.41
C LEU A 203 -47.86 20.55 -20.10
N SER A 204 -47.09 21.61 -19.82
CA SER A 204 -47.65 22.94 -19.59
C SER A 204 -48.33 23.48 -20.84
N ARG A 205 -47.75 23.26 -22.02
CA ARG A 205 -48.32 23.66 -23.31
C ARG A 205 -49.58 22.87 -23.65
N LEU A 206 -49.58 21.56 -23.42
CA LEU A 206 -50.78 20.73 -23.55
C LEU A 206 -51.89 21.20 -22.62
N GLY A 207 -51.57 21.52 -21.37
CA GLY A 207 -52.51 22.10 -20.41
C GLY A 207 -53.14 23.40 -20.91
N ALA A 208 -52.33 24.32 -21.43
CA ALA A 208 -52.81 25.58 -22.01
C ALA A 208 -53.71 25.35 -23.23
N ASN A 209 -53.32 24.43 -24.13
CA ASN A 209 -54.13 24.09 -25.31
C ASN A 209 -55.49 23.47 -24.92
N VAL A 210 -55.53 22.63 -23.88
CA VAL A 210 -56.78 22.05 -23.38
C VAL A 210 -57.70 23.14 -22.81
N GLU A 211 -57.14 24.10 -22.08
CA GLU A 211 -57.92 25.21 -21.54
C GLU A 211 -58.45 26.13 -22.64
N ASP A 212 -57.64 26.43 -23.65
CA ASP A 212 -58.04 27.21 -24.82
C ASP A 212 -59.15 26.52 -25.64
N LEU A 213 -59.02 25.20 -25.86
CA LEU A 213 -60.06 24.39 -26.49
C LEU A 213 -61.36 24.37 -25.67
N ARG A 214 -61.26 24.29 -24.34
CA ARG A 214 -62.45 24.37 -23.46
C ARG A 214 -63.12 25.73 -23.55
N ALA A 215 -62.35 26.82 -23.51
CA ALA A 215 -62.87 28.17 -23.62
C ALA A 215 -63.53 28.42 -24.98
N THR A 216 -62.88 28.02 -26.07
CA THR A 216 -63.42 28.14 -27.44
C THR A 216 -64.70 27.32 -27.61
N ASN A 217 -64.71 26.08 -27.14
CA ASN A 217 -65.88 25.22 -27.21
C ASN A 217 -67.07 25.79 -26.39
N ALA A 218 -66.81 26.33 -25.19
CA ALA A 218 -67.84 27.00 -24.39
C ALA A 218 -68.42 28.23 -25.11
N LEU A 219 -67.57 29.04 -25.76
CA LEU A 219 -67.98 30.19 -26.56
C LEU A 219 -68.80 29.77 -27.79
N ASP A 220 -68.39 28.72 -28.49
CA ASP A 220 -69.10 28.18 -29.66
C ASP A 220 -70.46 27.60 -29.28
N HIS A 221 -70.54 26.88 -28.15
CA HIS A 221 -71.82 26.40 -27.62
C HIS A 221 -72.78 27.54 -27.26
N ASP A 222 -72.29 28.59 -26.61
CA ASP A 222 -73.11 29.77 -26.30
C ASP A 222 -73.55 30.51 -27.57
N ARG A 223 -72.67 30.61 -28.57
CA ARG A 223 -73.00 31.16 -29.89
C ARG A 223 -74.09 30.34 -30.60
N LEU A 224 -73.91 29.03 -30.71
CA LEU A 224 -74.89 28.11 -31.31
C LEU A 224 -76.24 28.17 -30.57
N ALA A 225 -76.24 28.27 -29.24
CA ALA A 225 -77.45 28.39 -28.44
C ALA A 225 -78.19 29.72 -28.71
N ARG A 226 -77.46 30.81 -28.98
CA ARG A 226 -78.03 32.10 -29.38
C ARG A 226 -78.58 32.06 -30.81
N GLU A 227 -77.80 31.54 -31.76
CA GLU A 227 -78.22 31.37 -33.16
C GLU A 227 -79.47 30.47 -33.26
N SER A 228 -79.52 29.37 -32.50
CA SER A 228 -80.69 28.47 -32.43
C SER A 228 -81.93 29.18 -31.87
N ARG A 229 -81.77 29.95 -30.78
CA ARG A 229 -82.88 30.76 -30.21
C ARG A 229 -83.40 31.78 -31.21
N GLN A 230 -82.51 32.44 -31.95
CA GLN A 230 -82.88 33.42 -32.97
C GLN A 230 -83.61 32.76 -34.16
N ALA A 231 -83.13 31.60 -34.62
CA ALA A 231 -83.79 30.83 -35.68
C ALA A 231 -85.18 30.33 -35.25
N ILE A 232 -85.34 29.86 -34.00
CA ILE A 232 -86.64 29.47 -33.45
C ILE A 232 -87.59 30.68 -33.37
N ALA A 233 -87.10 31.84 -32.91
CA ALA A 233 -87.92 33.05 -32.86
C ALA A 233 -88.38 33.50 -34.25
N GLN A 234 -87.51 33.40 -35.26
CA GLN A 234 -87.85 33.70 -36.64
C GLN A 234 -88.88 32.72 -37.21
N LEU A 235 -88.66 31.41 -37.03
CA LEU A 235 -89.64 30.38 -37.45
C LEU A 235 -90.99 30.53 -36.74
N SER A 236 -91.00 30.89 -35.46
CA SER A 236 -92.23 31.16 -34.71
C SER A 236 -92.96 32.39 -35.24
N ALA A 237 -92.23 33.47 -35.56
CA ALA A 237 -92.82 34.66 -36.16
C ALA A 237 -93.40 34.36 -37.55
N ASP A 238 -92.67 33.59 -38.37
CA ASP A 238 -93.13 33.13 -39.68
C ASP A 238 -94.37 32.23 -39.55
N SER A 239 -94.40 31.32 -38.57
CA SER A 239 -95.57 30.48 -38.29
C SER A 239 -96.78 31.30 -37.83
N GLN A 240 -96.58 32.34 -37.00
CA GLN A 240 -97.65 33.22 -36.54
C GLN A 240 -98.22 34.05 -37.69
N PHE A 241 -97.35 34.52 -38.60
CA PHE A 241 -97.75 35.20 -39.82
C PHE A 241 -98.59 34.28 -40.73
N LEU A 242 -98.16 33.02 -40.93
CA LEU A 242 -98.93 32.05 -41.71
C LEU A 242 -100.29 31.73 -41.07
N GLU A 243 -100.38 31.64 -39.74
CA GLU A 243 -101.65 31.42 -39.05
C GLU A 243 -102.57 32.65 -39.16
N GLN A 244 -102.04 33.87 -39.07
CA GLN A 244 -102.81 35.10 -39.35
C GLN A 244 -103.32 35.15 -40.79
N VAL A 245 -102.49 34.79 -41.78
CA VAL A 245 -102.92 34.70 -43.18
C VAL A 245 -104.02 33.65 -43.33
N ARG A 246 -103.90 32.50 -42.66
CA ARG A 246 -104.93 31.46 -42.62
C ARG A 246 -106.23 31.97 -41.99
N GLU A 247 -106.16 32.71 -40.88
CA GLU A 247 -107.35 33.32 -40.25
C GLU A 247 -108.03 34.35 -41.17
N ILE A 248 -107.26 35.19 -41.87
CA ILE A 248 -107.80 36.16 -42.83
C ILE A 248 -108.52 35.44 -43.97
N ILE A 249 -107.91 34.39 -44.55
CA ILE A 249 -108.55 33.57 -45.59
C ILE A 249 -109.82 32.91 -45.06
N ARG A 250 -109.81 32.43 -43.81
CA ARG A 250 -110.99 31.81 -43.18
C ARG A 250 -112.10 32.83 -42.93
N PHE A 251 -111.76 34.05 -42.49
CA PHE A 251 -112.68 35.17 -42.29
C PHE A 251 -113.38 35.55 -43.61
N PHE A 252 -112.61 35.67 -44.70
CA PHE A 252 -113.16 35.93 -46.04
C PHE A 252 -114.02 34.77 -46.58
N LYS A 253 -113.81 33.53 -46.11
CA LYS A 253 -114.57 32.36 -46.55
C LYS A 253 -115.82 32.09 -45.71
N SER A 254 -115.97 32.73 -44.56
CA SER A 254 -117.13 32.62 -43.65
C SER A 254 -118.06 33.84 -43.63
N ALA A 255 -117.76 34.87 -44.44
CA ALA A 255 -118.64 35.99 -44.75
C ALA A 255 -119.30 35.77 -46.12
#